data_AF-A0AA48KEM0-F1
#
_entry.id   AF-A0AA48KEM0-F1
#
_cell.length_a   1.000
_cell.length_b   1.000
_cell.length_c   1.000
_cell.angle_alpha   90.00
_cell.angle_beta   90.00
_cell.angle_gamma   90.00
#
_symmetry.space_group_name_H-M   'P 1'
#
loop_
_entity.id
_entity.type
_entity.pdbx_description
1 polymer ?
#
loop_
_entity_poly.entity_id
_entity_poly.type
_entity_poly.pdbx_seq_one_letter_code
_entity_poly.pdbx_strand_id
1 'polypeptide(L)'
;MPSDFFQLDDAATIRMVFQRLCRAGGEISMRVEGREWSFPIFEEVEGRIVVGITSQERTRWNMRVGDHYRMTVFDRGRKFQGTVEIADFGVQDGSECAFIEQPRVLKGRDYRGVADFVPEKLFKAVFTSPSMDFCDARIRAMGGEGVQLPLYGTGAVKEGQLKPDTPTTLELSLDLEAKFVLAAMCDSMEEGVACLRFREKPDAQVLRDYRLWLNEAMIAQDRKDRELFQSRGIRADRSAGGVKRSAPTLQVLVEKDPLVLVVGEPPFSQRLGEALGRKYGVAGLDYARGEFKGLLGPLGVEGAAWGRVRLVIVHQRLRAMSGMELASRLLKDGPLPVPLLVAGTEEDAPLKRARAQAMGAADFVVVDPFRILSVLQSVDQAYRQSS
;
A
#
# COMPACT_ATOMS: atom_id res chain seq x y z
N MET A 1 6.82 9.80 29.42
CA MET A 1 6.72 8.97 28.20
C MET A 1 5.52 9.48 27.43
N PRO A 2 5.66 10.09 26.24
CA PRO A 2 4.49 10.39 25.43
C PRO A 2 3.78 9.08 25.10
N SER A 3 2.45 9.05 25.20
CA SER A 3 1.70 7.85 24.86
C SER A 3 1.73 7.67 23.33
N ASP A 4 2.30 6.57 22.85
CA ASP A 4 2.28 6.17 21.43
C ASP A 4 0.86 5.89 20.88
N PHE A 5 -0.17 6.15 21.69
CA PHE A 5 -1.56 5.89 21.40
C PHE A 5 -2.33 7.19 21.48
N PHE A 6 -3.14 7.43 20.47
CA PHE A 6 -4.12 8.50 20.47
C PHE A 6 -5.51 7.91 20.22
N GLN A 7 -6.53 8.61 20.70
CA GLN A 7 -7.91 8.16 20.64
C GLN A 7 -8.78 9.28 20.06
N LEU A 8 -9.66 8.91 19.15
CA LEU A 8 -10.80 9.73 18.75
C LEU A 8 -12.06 9.10 19.32
N ASP A 9 -12.80 9.86 20.10
CA ASP A 9 -14.09 9.50 20.69
C ASP A 9 -15.19 10.54 20.43
N ASP A 10 -14.84 11.70 19.89
CA ASP A 10 -15.81 12.67 19.37
C ASP A 10 -16.45 12.15 18.07
N ALA A 11 -17.77 12.03 18.08
CA ALA A 11 -18.53 11.46 16.98
C ALA A 11 -18.34 12.26 15.67
N ALA A 12 -18.31 13.59 15.73
CA ALA A 12 -18.13 14.43 14.55
C ALA A 12 -16.75 14.22 13.92
N THR A 13 -15.70 14.17 14.75
CA THR A 13 -14.33 13.90 14.30
C THR A 13 -14.19 12.52 13.67
N ILE A 14 -14.81 11.49 14.26
CA ILE A 14 -14.84 10.14 13.67
C ILE A 14 -15.60 10.17 12.33
N ARG A 15 -16.72 10.89 12.22
CA ARG A 15 -17.46 11.01 10.95
C ARG A 15 -16.59 11.69 9.89
N MET A 16 -15.86 12.73 10.25
CA MET A 16 -14.94 13.43 9.35
C MET A 16 -13.86 12.48 8.79
N VAL A 17 -13.33 11.53 9.58
CA VAL A 17 -12.44 10.47 9.09
C VAL A 17 -13.12 9.68 7.97
N PHE A 18 -14.31 9.14 8.21
CA PHE A 18 -15.03 8.33 7.22
C PHE A 18 -15.45 9.13 5.98
N GLN A 19 -15.82 10.40 6.14
CA GLN A 19 -16.12 11.27 5.00
C GLN A 19 -14.89 11.52 4.12
N ARG A 20 -13.71 11.72 4.71
CA ARG A 20 -12.45 11.80 3.95
C ARG A 20 -12.15 10.50 3.22
N LEU A 21 -12.33 9.36 3.90
CA LEU A 21 -12.16 8.05 3.27
C LEU A 21 -13.13 7.87 2.09
N CYS A 22 -14.40 8.28 2.22
CA CYS A 22 -15.36 8.24 1.11
C CYS A 22 -14.89 9.08 -0.09
N ARG A 23 -14.45 10.33 0.15
CA ARG A 23 -13.91 11.21 -0.92
C ARG A 23 -12.69 10.59 -1.61
N ALA A 24 -11.87 9.88 -0.84
CA ALA A 24 -10.68 9.20 -1.33
C ALA A 24 -10.98 7.78 -1.84
N GLY A 25 -12.23 7.34 -2.01
CA GLY A 25 -12.54 5.97 -2.44
C GLY A 25 -11.89 4.88 -1.57
N GLY A 26 -11.74 5.17 -0.28
CA GLY A 26 -11.02 4.39 0.71
C GLY A 26 -11.67 3.05 1.04
N GLU A 27 -10.98 2.30 1.89
CA GLU A 27 -11.38 0.96 2.29
C GLU A 27 -11.33 0.79 3.80
N ILE A 28 -12.14 -0.15 4.27
CA ILE A 28 -12.15 -0.64 5.64
C ILE A 28 -11.61 -2.07 5.65
N SER A 29 -10.58 -2.32 6.45
CA SER A 29 -10.09 -3.68 6.66
C SER A 29 -10.77 -4.28 7.89
N MET A 30 -11.46 -5.41 7.75
CA MET A 30 -12.09 -6.12 8.86
C MET A 30 -11.34 -7.40 9.17
N ARG A 31 -11.23 -7.73 10.47
CA ARG A 31 -10.55 -8.95 10.94
C ARG A 31 -11.54 -9.95 11.53
N VAL A 32 -11.51 -11.18 11.00
CA VAL A 32 -12.31 -12.34 11.44
C VAL A 32 -11.38 -13.52 11.63
N GLU A 33 -11.39 -14.18 12.80
CA GLU A 33 -10.60 -15.41 13.04
C GLU A 33 -9.10 -15.30 12.62
N GLY A 34 -8.47 -14.15 12.91
CA GLY A 34 -7.05 -13.90 12.60
C GLY A 34 -6.76 -13.44 11.16
N ARG A 35 -7.77 -13.48 10.30
CA ARG A 35 -7.77 -13.18 8.87
C ARG A 35 -8.26 -11.75 8.60
N GLU A 36 -7.58 -10.96 7.76
CA GLU A 36 -7.89 -9.54 7.49
C GLU A 36 -8.20 -9.29 6.01
N TRP A 37 -9.35 -8.67 5.71
CA TRP A 37 -9.71 -8.28 4.35
C TRP A 37 -10.22 -6.86 4.30
N SER A 38 -10.01 -6.22 3.15
CA SER A 38 -10.45 -4.87 2.85
C SER A 38 -11.73 -4.84 2.02
N PHE A 39 -12.63 -3.95 2.40
CA PHE A 39 -13.89 -3.69 1.72
C PHE A 39 -14.00 -2.21 1.32
N PRO A 40 -14.59 -1.90 0.16
CA PRO A 40 -14.92 -0.53 -0.21
C PRO A 40 -15.78 0.19 0.81
N ILE A 41 -15.52 1.48 1.00
CA ILE A 41 -16.48 2.38 1.65
C ILE A 41 -17.26 3.09 0.54
N PHE A 42 -18.58 2.90 0.50
CA PHE A 42 -19.46 3.50 -0.48
C PHE A 42 -20.04 4.83 -0.01
N GLU A 43 -20.36 4.94 1.27
CA GLU A 43 -21.01 6.11 1.84
C GLU A 43 -20.77 6.17 3.35
N GLU A 44 -20.68 7.38 3.88
CA GLU A 44 -20.92 7.66 5.29
C GLU A 44 -22.25 8.42 5.36
N VAL A 45 -23.21 7.93 6.13
CA VAL A 45 -24.55 8.53 6.24
C VAL A 45 -25.04 8.45 7.67
N GLU A 46 -25.30 9.62 8.27
CA GLU A 46 -25.96 9.76 9.58
C GLU A 46 -25.39 8.84 10.70
N GLY A 47 -24.07 8.62 10.74
CA GLY A 47 -23.46 7.75 11.76
C GLY A 47 -23.49 6.25 11.42
N ARG A 48 -23.78 5.91 10.17
CA ARG A 48 -23.56 4.60 9.57
C ARG A 48 -22.57 4.70 8.44
N ILE A 49 -21.91 3.58 8.16
CA ILE A 49 -20.97 3.45 7.05
C ILE A 49 -21.50 2.33 6.16
N VAL A 50 -21.60 2.61 4.87
CA VAL A 50 -22.00 1.62 3.87
C VAL A 50 -20.74 1.05 3.25
N VAL A 51 -20.60 -0.27 3.32
CA VAL A 51 -19.41 -0.98 2.87
C VAL A 51 -19.75 -2.03 1.82
N GLY A 52 -18.92 -2.16 0.80
CA GLY A 52 -19.16 -3.12 -0.28
C GLY A 52 -18.80 -4.53 0.14
N ILE A 53 -19.80 -5.28 0.60
CA ILE A 53 -19.66 -6.69 0.98
C ILE A 53 -20.67 -7.49 0.14
N THR A 54 -20.14 -8.38 -0.68
CA THR A 54 -20.95 -9.25 -1.54
C THR A 54 -21.57 -10.40 -0.75
N SER A 55 -22.65 -10.99 -1.29
CA SER A 55 -23.28 -12.20 -0.75
C SER A 55 -22.30 -13.37 -0.67
N GLN A 56 -21.36 -13.46 -1.63
CA GLN A 56 -20.29 -14.46 -1.62
C GLN A 56 -19.31 -14.23 -0.46
N GLU A 57 -18.87 -12.99 -0.24
CA GLU A 57 -18.00 -12.62 0.89
C GLU A 57 -18.70 -12.87 2.22
N ARG A 58 -19.95 -12.41 2.37
CA ARG A 58 -20.79 -12.66 3.56
C ARG A 58 -20.86 -14.15 3.89
N THR A 59 -21.18 -14.99 2.90
CA THR A 59 -21.34 -16.44 3.08
C THR A 59 -20.01 -17.10 3.43
N ARG A 60 -18.94 -16.75 2.71
CA ARG A 60 -17.58 -17.29 2.93
C ARG A 60 -17.08 -17.02 4.36
N TRP A 61 -17.59 -15.97 4.99
CA TRP A 61 -17.15 -15.47 6.29
C TRP A 61 -18.17 -15.70 7.40
N ASN A 62 -19.30 -16.29 7.07
CA ASN A 62 -20.42 -16.49 7.99
C ASN A 62 -20.79 -15.18 8.73
N MET A 63 -20.78 -14.04 8.02
CA MET A 63 -21.09 -12.75 8.61
C MET A 63 -22.60 -12.61 8.86
N ARG A 64 -22.96 -12.13 10.05
CA ARG A 64 -24.35 -11.96 10.48
C ARG A 64 -24.62 -10.54 10.96
N VAL A 65 -25.88 -10.17 10.88
CA VAL A 65 -26.37 -8.95 11.52
C VAL A 65 -26.19 -9.09 13.03
N GLY A 66 -25.69 -8.03 13.68
CA GLY A 66 -25.31 -8.01 15.09
C GLY A 66 -23.87 -8.47 15.37
N ASP A 67 -23.15 -9.02 14.39
CA ASP A 67 -21.77 -9.43 14.59
C ASP A 67 -20.85 -8.21 14.70
N HIS A 68 -19.86 -8.34 15.59
CA HIS A 68 -18.88 -7.30 15.86
C HIS A 68 -17.52 -7.66 15.23
N TYR A 69 -16.92 -6.70 14.54
CA TYR A 69 -15.66 -6.88 13.85
C TYR A 69 -14.64 -5.83 14.28
N ARG A 70 -13.39 -6.27 14.43
CA ARG A 70 -12.26 -5.34 14.53
C ARG A 70 -12.01 -4.77 13.14
N MET A 71 -12.07 -3.46 13.04
CA MET A 71 -11.78 -2.71 11.84
C MET A 71 -10.41 -2.04 11.95
N THR A 72 -9.75 -1.90 10.80
CA THR A 72 -8.62 -1.01 10.55
C THR A 72 -8.99 -0.07 9.39
N VAL A 73 -8.72 1.22 9.51
CA VAL A 73 -8.77 2.19 8.40
C VAL A 73 -7.49 3.02 8.36
N PHE A 74 -7.13 3.51 7.17
CA PHE A 74 -5.98 4.39 6.99
C PHE A 74 -6.45 5.75 6.48
N ASP A 75 -6.47 6.74 7.36
CA ASP A 75 -6.79 8.12 7.01
C ASP A 75 -5.52 8.95 7.11
N ARG A 76 -5.18 9.63 6.01
CA ARG A 76 -3.96 10.44 5.88
C ARG A 76 -2.72 9.74 6.42
N GLY A 77 -2.46 8.52 5.95
CA GLY A 77 -1.27 7.76 6.33
C GLY A 77 -1.21 7.27 7.79
N ARG A 78 -2.20 7.62 8.62
CA ARG A 78 -2.35 7.13 10.00
C ARG A 78 -3.27 5.92 10.04
N LYS A 79 -2.87 4.92 10.81
CA LYS A 79 -3.65 3.72 11.06
C LYS A 79 -4.59 3.94 12.23
N PHE A 80 -5.88 3.72 12.02
CA PHE A 80 -6.90 3.72 13.04
C PHE A 80 -7.51 2.34 13.18
N GLN A 81 -7.83 1.95 14.41
CA GLN A 81 -8.48 0.70 14.74
C GLN A 81 -9.72 0.94 15.59
N GLY A 82 -10.78 0.21 15.32
CA GLY A 82 -12.02 0.29 16.07
C GLY A 82 -12.80 -1.02 16.03
N THR A 83 -13.95 -1.04 16.69
CA THR A 83 -14.92 -2.12 16.57
C THR A 83 -16.18 -1.58 15.92
N VAL A 84 -16.71 -2.32 14.96
CA VAL A 84 -17.96 -2.00 14.25
C VAL A 84 -18.90 -3.18 14.33
N GLU A 85 -20.20 -2.89 14.29
CA GLU A 85 -21.27 -3.88 14.24
C GLU A 85 -21.93 -3.85 12.86
N ILE A 86 -22.25 -5.02 12.31
CA ILE A 86 -23.08 -5.11 11.09
C ILE A 86 -24.54 -4.90 11.48
N ALA A 87 -25.09 -3.76 11.10
CA ALA A 87 -26.50 -3.42 11.34
C ALA A 87 -27.44 -4.14 10.37
N ASP A 88 -27.06 -4.23 9.08
CA ASP A 88 -27.87 -4.87 8.05
C ASP A 88 -27.05 -5.21 6.80
N PHE A 89 -27.64 -5.97 5.88
CA PHE A 89 -27.14 -6.20 4.51
C PHE A 89 -28.18 -5.74 3.50
N GLY A 90 -27.73 -5.18 2.38
CA GLY A 90 -28.64 -4.75 1.34
C GLY A 90 -27.98 -4.47 0.01
N VAL A 91 -28.70 -3.78 -0.85
CA VAL A 91 -28.22 -3.35 -2.16
C VAL A 91 -28.34 -1.84 -2.25
N GLN A 92 -27.26 -1.18 -2.62
CA GLN A 92 -27.23 0.26 -2.82
C GLN A 92 -26.64 0.59 -4.19
N ASP A 93 -27.43 1.30 -5.01
CA ASP A 93 -27.08 1.66 -6.38
C ASP A 93 -26.60 0.43 -7.17
N GLY A 94 -27.37 -0.67 -7.07
CA GLY A 94 -27.09 -1.95 -7.75
C GLY A 94 -25.92 -2.75 -7.20
N SER A 95 -25.24 -2.29 -6.15
CA SER A 95 -24.11 -2.98 -5.53
C SER A 95 -24.50 -3.59 -4.20
N GLU A 96 -24.14 -4.85 -3.96
CA GLU A 96 -24.31 -5.50 -2.66
C GLU A 96 -23.45 -4.80 -1.59
N CYS A 97 -24.01 -4.61 -0.41
CA CYS A 97 -23.38 -3.88 0.68
C CYS A 97 -23.80 -4.40 2.06
N ALA A 98 -23.01 -4.02 3.05
CA ALA A 98 -23.39 -4.07 4.46
C ALA A 98 -23.48 -2.66 5.02
N PHE A 99 -24.43 -2.46 5.91
CA PHE A 99 -24.56 -1.26 6.73
C PHE A 99 -23.86 -1.57 8.05
N ILE A 100 -22.81 -0.83 8.38
CA ILE A 100 -22.14 -0.93 9.68
C ILE A 100 -22.41 0.32 10.51
N GLU A 101 -22.59 0.12 11.80
CA GLU A 101 -22.66 1.22 12.76
C GLU A 101 -21.29 1.89 12.89
N GLN A 102 -21.28 3.22 13.03
CA GLN A 102 -20.04 3.96 13.22
C GLN A 102 -19.35 3.52 14.54
N PRO A 103 -18.03 3.34 14.53
CA PRO A 103 -17.30 3.05 15.77
C PRO A 103 -17.45 4.22 16.75
N ARG A 104 -17.68 3.90 18.03
CA ARG A 104 -17.69 4.90 19.11
C ARG A 104 -16.29 5.46 19.40
N VAL A 105 -15.27 4.67 19.12
CA VAL A 105 -13.88 4.99 19.41
C VAL A 105 -12.99 4.51 18.28
N LEU A 106 -12.13 5.39 17.77
CA LEU A 106 -11.00 5.02 16.91
C LEU A 106 -9.70 5.19 17.69
N LYS A 107 -8.97 4.08 17.85
CA LYS A 107 -7.63 4.06 18.45
C LYS A 107 -6.59 4.12 17.36
N GLY A 108 -5.76 5.14 17.39
CA GLY A 108 -4.58 5.24 16.54
C GLY A 108 -3.33 4.85 17.31
N ARG A 109 -2.33 4.38 16.57
CA ARG A 109 -0.95 4.32 17.07
C ARG A 109 -0.17 5.40 16.36
N ASP A 110 0.38 6.34 17.12
CA ASP A 110 1.41 7.23 16.60
C ASP A 110 2.74 6.51 16.77
N TYR A 111 3.41 6.22 15.67
CA TYR A 111 4.73 5.62 15.73
C TYR A 111 5.71 6.69 16.18
N ARG A 112 5.86 6.79 17.51
CA ARG A 112 6.87 7.57 18.22
C ARG A 112 6.71 9.11 18.21
N GLY A 113 5.53 9.63 17.84
CA GLY A 113 5.19 11.06 18.04
C GLY A 113 5.75 12.02 16.99
N VAL A 114 5.90 11.56 15.75
CA VAL A 114 6.45 12.35 14.62
C VAL A 114 5.45 12.50 13.47
N ALA A 115 4.17 12.23 13.71
CA ALA A 115 3.13 12.22 12.69
C ALA A 115 1.92 13.11 13.03
N ASP A 116 2.11 14.25 13.71
CA ASP A 116 1.08 15.24 14.09
C ASP A 116 0.33 15.86 12.90
N PHE A 117 0.96 15.89 11.73
CA PHE A 117 0.40 16.40 10.49
C PHE A 117 0.81 15.51 9.32
N VAL A 118 -0.14 15.17 8.47
CA VAL A 118 0.11 14.40 7.24
C VAL A 118 -0.43 15.18 6.05
N PRO A 119 0.44 15.66 5.15
CA PRO A 119 0.02 16.48 4.02
C PRO A 119 -0.71 15.64 2.96
N GLU A 120 -1.70 16.25 2.30
CA GLU A 120 -2.38 15.64 1.14
C GLU A 120 -1.41 15.38 -0.03
N LYS A 121 -0.36 16.20 -0.16
CA LYS A 121 0.72 16.04 -1.14
C LYS A 121 2.06 15.99 -0.43
N LEU A 122 2.90 15.03 -0.78
CA LEU A 122 4.20 14.86 -0.13
C LEU A 122 5.13 16.06 -0.40
N PHE A 123 5.60 16.70 0.67
CA PHE A 123 6.60 17.76 0.58
C PHE A 123 7.96 17.22 0.15
N LYS A 124 8.75 18.08 -0.49
CA LYS A 124 10.13 17.75 -0.87
C LYS A 124 11.04 17.93 0.35
N ALA A 125 12.00 17.04 0.46
CA ALA A 125 13.09 17.21 1.40
C ALA A 125 14.40 16.75 0.76
N VAL A 126 15.52 17.27 1.28
CA VAL A 126 16.86 16.78 0.99
C VAL A 126 17.50 16.43 2.32
N PHE A 127 18.20 15.30 2.38
CA PHE A 127 18.93 14.91 3.58
C PHE A 127 20.34 14.45 3.26
N THR A 128 21.23 14.52 4.25
CA THR A 128 22.62 14.07 4.11
C THR A 128 22.74 12.58 4.49
N SER A 129 23.31 11.77 3.59
CA SER A 129 23.56 10.35 3.83
C SER A 129 24.74 10.12 4.79
N PRO A 130 24.95 8.90 5.33
CA PRO A 130 26.16 8.57 6.09
C PRO A 130 27.47 8.80 5.32
N SER A 131 27.41 8.75 3.98
CA SER A 131 28.54 9.02 3.08
C SER A 131 28.70 10.50 2.75
N MET A 132 27.91 11.38 3.39
CA MET A 132 27.86 12.82 3.15
C MET A 132 27.29 13.25 1.78
N ASP A 133 26.57 12.36 1.11
CA ASP A 133 25.85 12.70 -0.13
C ASP A 133 24.53 13.40 0.16
N PHE A 134 24.13 14.33 -0.69
CA PHE A 134 22.79 14.90 -0.68
C PHE A 134 21.79 13.94 -1.35
N CYS A 135 20.74 13.57 -0.62
CA CYS A 135 19.73 12.62 -1.05
C CYS A 135 18.36 13.28 -1.07
N ASP A 136 17.66 13.20 -2.20
CA ASP A 136 16.26 13.61 -2.30
C ASP A 136 15.35 12.65 -1.53
N ALA A 137 14.37 13.22 -0.83
CA ALA A 137 13.33 12.48 -0.11
C ALA A 137 11.97 13.17 -0.24
N ARG A 138 10.94 12.46 0.22
CA ARG A 138 9.60 13.00 0.39
C ARG A 138 9.13 12.86 1.82
N ILE A 139 8.43 13.87 2.31
CA ILE A 139 7.87 13.86 3.66
C ILE A 139 6.49 13.23 3.63
N ARG A 140 6.34 12.12 4.36
CA ARG A 140 5.07 11.42 4.55
C ARG A 140 4.27 12.00 5.71
N ALA A 141 4.93 12.29 6.82
CA ALA A 141 4.31 12.86 8.01
C ALA A 141 5.29 13.77 8.75
N MET A 142 4.75 14.69 9.54
CA MET A 142 5.49 15.71 10.27
C MET A 142 4.96 15.80 11.69
N GLY A 143 5.84 16.02 12.64
CA GLY A 143 5.52 16.30 14.03
C GLY A 143 6.48 17.31 14.64
N GLY A 144 6.15 17.82 15.81
CA GLY A 144 6.95 18.87 16.47
C GLY A 144 8.41 18.47 16.74
N GLU A 145 8.67 17.16 16.80
CA GLU A 145 9.98 16.58 17.12
C GLU A 145 10.64 15.86 15.93
N GLY A 146 10.02 15.82 14.75
CA GLY A 146 10.60 15.09 13.62
C GLY A 146 9.67 14.87 12.44
N VAL A 147 10.14 14.06 11.49
CA VAL A 147 9.39 13.71 10.28
C VAL A 147 9.47 12.22 9.98
N GLN A 148 8.51 11.74 9.18
CA GLN A 148 8.53 10.42 8.60
C GLN A 148 8.81 10.48 7.11
N LEU A 149 9.78 9.67 6.66
CA LEU A 149 10.08 9.43 5.26
C LEU A 149 9.57 8.05 4.84
N PRO A 150 8.99 7.87 3.65
CA PRO A 150 8.62 6.55 3.17
C PRO A 150 9.86 5.71 2.83
N LEU A 151 9.81 4.40 3.10
CA LEU A 151 10.83 3.42 2.67
C LEU A 151 10.41 2.66 1.41
N TYR A 152 9.14 2.78 1.01
CA TYR A 152 8.57 2.15 -0.16
C TYR A 152 7.67 3.11 -0.93
N GLY A 153 7.52 2.88 -2.24
CA GLY A 153 6.67 3.67 -3.11
C GLY A 153 7.29 5.00 -3.56
N THR A 154 6.45 5.92 -4.00
CA THR A 154 6.88 7.20 -4.57
C THR A 154 7.56 8.07 -3.51
N GLY A 155 8.80 8.50 -3.82
CA GLY A 155 9.58 9.34 -2.91
C GLY A 155 10.28 8.59 -1.78
N ALA A 156 10.35 7.25 -1.89
CA ALA A 156 11.03 6.42 -0.92
C ALA A 156 12.52 6.71 -0.81
N VAL A 157 13.03 6.64 0.42
CA VAL A 157 14.47 6.62 0.70
C VAL A 157 15.07 5.37 0.09
N LYS A 158 16.16 5.52 -0.67
CA LYS A 158 16.85 4.37 -1.29
C LYS A 158 17.69 3.65 -0.25
N GLU A 159 17.94 2.38 -0.52
CA GLU A 159 18.77 1.53 0.33
C GLU A 159 20.17 2.13 0.53
N GLY A 160 20.66 2.05 1.76
CA GLY A 160 21.98 2.57 2.15
C GLY A 160 22.06 4.09 2.32
N GLN A 161 21.06 4.86 1.89
CA GLN A 161 21.07 6.32 2.04
C GLN A 161 20.83 6.76 3.49
N LEU A 162 20.11 5.95 4.28
CA LEU A 162 19.81 6.24 5.68
C LEU A 162 20.06 4.99 6.52
N LYS A 163 20.56 5.18 7.74
CA LYS A 163 20.79 4.12 8.72
C LYS A 163 20.31 4.58 10.10
N PRO A 164 19.77 3.67 10.94
CA PRO A 164 19.44 3.98 12.32
C PRO A 164 20.62 4.59 13.07
N ASP A 165 20.32 5.47 14.03
CA ASP A 165 21.25 6.17 14.90
C ASP A 165 22.32 7.02 14.18
N THR A 166 22.11 7.29 12.88
CA THR A 166 23.03 8.11 12.10
C THR A 166 22.54 9.56 12.07
N PRO A 167 23.40 10.54 12.41
CA PRO A 167 23.06 11.96 12.29
C PRO A 167 22.91 12.33 10.81
N THR A 168 21.97 13.23 10.54
CA THR A 168 21.72 13.78 9.20
C THR A 168 21.34 15.25 9.31
N THR A 169 21.58 16.02 8.25
CA THR A 169 20.97 17.34 8.08
C THR A 169 19.78 17.17 7.15
N LEU A 170 18.63 17.70 7.54
CA LEU A 170 17.39 17.64 6.78
C LEU A 170 16.98 19.05 6.35
N GLU A 171 16.94 19.28 5.05
CA GLU A 171 16.33 20.46 4.44
C GLU A 171 14.88 20.13 4.07
N LEU A 172 13.94 20.85 4.67
CA LEU A 172 12.51 20.80 4.39
C LEU A 172 12.13 21.95 3.47
N SER A 173 11.47 21.64 2.36
CA SER A 173 10.86 22.63 1.47
C SER A 173 9.34 22.47 1.51
N LEU A 174 8.68 23.24 2.39
CA LEU A 174 7.26 23.08 2.70
C LEU A 174 6.38 23.96 1.81
N ASP A 175 6.84 25.17 1.49
CA ASP A 175 6.26 26.03 0.47
C ASP A 175 7.34 26.94 -0.17
N LEU A 176 6.95 28.04 -0.83
CA LEU A 176 7.88 28.96 -1.48
C LEU A 176 8.75 29.75 -0.47
N GLU A 177 8.22 30.02 0.72
CA GLU A 177 8.86 30.86 1.74
C GLU A 177 9.29 30.06 2.97
N ALA A 178 8.68 28.90 3.21
CA ALA A 178 8.95 28.02 4.34
C ALA A 178 10.00 26.95 3.98
N LYS A 179 11.26 27.27 4.27
CA LYS A 179 12.39 26.34 4.20
C LYS A 179 13.09 26.23 5.54
N PHE A 180 13.29 25.01 6.00
CA PHE A 180 13.92 24.73 7.29
C PHE A 180 15.08 23.76 7.11
N VAL A 181 16.23 24.12 7.66
CA VAL A 181 17.40 23.23 7.71
C VAL A 181 17.58 22.79 9.15
N LEU A 182 17.33 21.51 9.42
CA LEU A 182 17.29 20.96 10.77
C LEU A 182 18.29 19.83 10.90
N ALA A 183 19.05 19.84 12.00
CA ALA A 183 19.84 18.67 12.39
C ALA A 183 18.89 17.58 12.88
N ALA A 184 19.05 16.36 12.38
CA ALA A 184 18.20 15.23 12.71
C ALA A 184 19.00 13.96 12.91
N MET A 185 18.33 12.91 13.38
CA MET A 185 18.87 11.57 13.52
C MET A 185 17.80 10.55 13.13
N CYS A 186 18.19 9.51 12.43
CA CYS A 186 17.27 8.41 12.13
C CYS A 186 17.04 7.56 13.39
N ASP A 187 15.90 7.74 14.05
CA ASP A 187 15.53 7.05 15.28
C ASP A 187 15.07 5.60 15.03
N SER A 188 14.40 5.36 13.91
CA SER A 188 13.90 4.02 13.55
C SER A 188 13.58 3.88 12.07
N MET A 189 13.57 2.64 11.59
CA MET A 189 13.12 2.26 10.25
C MET A 189 12.19 1.05 10.37
N GLU A 190 10.89 1.29 10.56
CA GLU A 190 9.89 0.26 10.86
C GLU A 190 8.63 0.49 10.03
N GLU A 191 7.89 -0.58 9.73
CA GLU A 191 6.60 -0.52 9.02
C GLU A 191 6.61 0.32 7.71
N GLY A 192 7.74 0.30 7.02
CA GLY A 192 7.90 1.01 5.74
C GLY A 192 8.07 2.52 5.85
N VAL A 193 8.44 3.04 7.02
CA VAL A 193 8.83 4.43 7.23
C VAL A 193 10.16 4.54 7.99
N ALA A 194 10.94 5.57 7.65
CA ALA A 194 12.05 6.04 8.48
C ALA A 194 11.59 7.24 9.30
N CYS A 195 11.82 7.20 10.61
CA CYS A 195 11.54 8.30 11.51
C CYS A 195 12.83 9.09 11.75
N LEU A 196 12.85 10.36 11.32
CA LEU A 196 13.92 11.29 11.61
C LEU A 196 13.48 12.18 12.78
N ARG A 197 14.21 12.18 13.89
CA ARG A 197 13.99 13.08 15.02
C ARG A 197 14.91 14.29 14.95
N PHE A 198 14.38 15.49 15.17
CA PHE A 198 15.18 16.71 15.25
C PHE A 198 16.04 16.71 16.50
N ARG A 199 17.21 17.33 16.38
CA ARG A 199 18.14 17.57 17.49
C ARG A 199 18.00 19.02 17.93
N GLU A 200 17.80 19.27 19.22
CA GLU A 200 17.56 20.61 19.77
C GLU A 200 18.73 21.61 19.63
N LYS A 201 19.92 21.18 19.18
CA LYS A 201 21.09 22.05 18.92
C LYS A 201 21.74 21.68 17.59
N PRO A 202 22.06 22.64 16.70
CA PRO A 202 22.46 24.02 17.03
C PRO A 202 21.44 25.16 16.78
N ASP A 203 20.23 24.92 16.27
CA ASP A 203 19.37 26.03 15.79
C ASP A 203 17.94 26.02 16.38
N ALA A 204 17.84 26.39 17.66
CA ALA A 204 16.56 26.41 18.39
C ALA A 204 15.53 27.40 17.80
N GLN A 205 15.99 28.43 17.08
CA GLN A 205 15.09 29.37 16.42
C GLN A 205 14.40 28.73 15.21
N VAL A 206 15.16 28.07 14.33
CA VAL A 206 14.62 27.36 13.16
C VAL A 206 13.61 26.29 13.58
N LEU A 207 13.88 25.58 14.67
CA LEU A 207 12.94 24.58 15.21
C LEU A 207 11.66 25.23 15.76
N ARG A 208 11.75 26.40 16.38
CA ARG A 208 10.56 27.16 16.83
C ARG A 208 9.73 27.63 15.64
N ASP A 209 10.36 28.17 14.61
CA ASP A 209 9.69 28.65 13.41
C ASP A 209 9.01 27.50 12.64
N TYR A 210 9.68 26.33 12.56
CA TYR A 210 9.09 25.10 12.03
C TYR A 210 7.85 24.67 12.83
N ARG A 211 7.92 24.66 14.17
CA ARG A 211 6.79 24.26 15.02
C ARG A 211 5.62 25.24 14.91
N LEU A 212 5.90 26.54 14.75
CA LEU A 212 4.89 27.55 14.49
C LEU A 212 4.17 27.28 13.16
N TRP A 213 4.94 27.08 12.09
CA TRP A 213 4.41 26.72 10.77
C TRP A 213 3.57 25.43 10.83
N LEU A 214 4.05 24.41 11.55
CA LEU A 214 3.36 23.13 11.70
C LEU A 214 1.98 23.32 12.37
N ASN A 215 1.94 24.12 13.44
CA ASN A 215 0.69 24.43 14.13
C ASN A 215 -0.30 25.19 13.24
N GLU A 216 0.19 26.18 12.47
CA GLU A 216 -0.64 26.90 11.50
C GLU A 216 -1.20 25.97 10.41
N ALA A 217 -0.37 25.06 9.88
CA ALA A 217 -0.79 24.06 8.91
C ALA A 217 -1.86 23.10 9.48
N MET A 218 -1.70 22.68 10.74
CA MET A 218 -2.69 21.85 11.43
C MET A 218 -4.01 22.58 11.65
N ILE A 219 -3.98 23.84 12.08
CA ILE A 219 -5.18 24.69 12.24
C ILE A 219 -5.88 24.90 10.89
N ALA A 220 -5.12 25.20 9.84
CA ALA A 220 -5.67 25.37 8.50
C ALA A 220 -6.33 24.08 7.99
N GLN A 221 -5.71 22.92 8.27
CA GLN A 221 -6.26 21.63 7.91
C GLN A 221 -7.53 21.29 8.68
N ASP A 222 -7.57 21.52 10.00
CA ASP A 222 -8.77 21.31 10.82
C ASP A 222 -9.92 22.22 10.36
N ARG A 223 -9.63 23.48 10.07
CA ARG A 223 -10.60 24.42 9.48
C ARG A 223 -11.14 23.90 8.15
N LYS A 224 -10.27 23.50 7.22
CA LYS A 224 -10.66 22.92 5.92
C LYS A 224 -11.54 21.68 6.12
N ASP A 225 -11.20 20.83 7.08
CA ASP A 225 -11.97 19.61 7.34
C ASP A 225 -13.37 19.92 7.87
N ARG A 226 -13.49 20.91 8.76
CA ARG A 226 -14.79 21.39 9.26
C ARG A 226 -15.63 22.05 8.17
N GLU A 227 -15.00 22.86 7.31
CA GLU A 227 -15.67 23.49 6.16
C GLU A 227 -16.18 22.45 5.15
N LEU A 228 -15.42 21.36 4.95
CA LEU A 228 -15.83 20.26 4.09
C LEU A 228 -16.80 19.28 4.77
N PHE A 229 -17.00 19.34 6.08
CA PHE A 229 -17.84 18.37 6.79
C PHE A 229 -19.31 18.49 6.35
N GLN A 230 -19.92 17.35 6.00
CA GLN A 230 -21.32 17.29 5.56
C GLN A 230 -22.18 16.58 6.62
N SER A 231 -23.06 17.30 7.31
CA SER A 231 -23.83 16.72 8.42
C SER A 231 -24.72 15.54 8.01
N ARG A 232 -25.25 15.55 6.78
CA ARG A 232 -26.08 14.48 6.21
C ARG A 232 -25.31 13.25 5.73
N GLY A 233 -23.98 13.33 5.73
CA GLY A 233 -23.14 12.30 5.15
C GLY A 233 -22.64 12.63 3.76
N ILE A 234 -21.77 11.77 3.23
CA ILE A 234 -21.17 11.90 1.90
C ILE A 234 -21.08 10.54 1.22
N ARG A 235 -21.39 10.54 -0.07
CA ARG A 235 -21.14 9.39 -0.93
C ARG A 235 -19.71 9.44 -1.45
N ALA A 236 -19.08 8.27 -1.51
CA ALA A 236 -17.90 8.13 -2.33
C ALA A 236 -18.30 8.46 -3.76
N ASP A 237 -17.63 9.46 -4.34
CA ASP A 237 -17.85 9.77 -5.74
C ASP A 237 -17.45 8.53 -6.52
N ARG A 238 -18.39 7.86 -7.19
CA ARG A 238 -18.07 6.68 -8.02
C ARG A 238 -17.49 7.12 -9.37
N SER A 239 -17.60 8.41 -9.70
CA SER A 239 -17.06 9.11 -10.88
C SER A 239 -15.66 9.67 -10.63
N ALA A 240 -15.42 10.30 -9.47
CA ALA A 240 -14.10 10.77 -9.01
C ALA A 240 -13.39 9.79 -8.07
N GLY A 241 -14.02 8.66 -7.76
CA GLY A 241 -13.50 7.47 -7.09
C GLY A 241 -12.59 6.63 -7.97
N GLY A 242 -11.97 7.29 -8.94
CA GLY A 242 -10.60 7.05 -9.30
C GLY A 242 -9.63 7.59 -8.23
N VAL A 243 -9.74 7.20 -6.95
CA VAL A 243 -8.53 6.49 -6.50
C VAL A 243 -8.49 5.34 -7.47
N LYS A 244 -7.42 5.27 -8.27
CA LYS A 244 -7.06 4.03 -8.93
C LYS A 244 -7.02 2.97 -7.82
N ARG A 245 -8.17 2.39 -7.47
CA ARG A 245 -8.31 0.96 -7.39
C ARG A 245 -7.84 0.57 -8.75
N SER A 246 -6.58 0.19 -8.82
CA SER A 246 -6.05 -0.46 -9.97
C SER A 246 -6.98 -1.65 -10.20
N ALA A 247 -8.02 -1.45 -11.02
CA ALA A 247 -8.45 -2.48 -11.94
C ALA A 247 -7.14 -3.07 -12.46
N PRO A 248 -6.94 -4.40 -12.36
CA PRO A 248 -5.62 -5.00 -12.39
C PRO A 248 -4.77 -4.34 -13.46
N THR A 249 -3.87 -3.45 -13.03
CA THR A 249 -3.30 -2.51 -13.98
C THR A 249 -2.11 -3.23 -14.56
N LEU A 250 -2.35 -3.86 -15.70
CA LEU A 250 -1.29 -4.34 -16.54
C LEU A 250 -0.50 -3.12 -17.01
N GLN A 251 0.75 -3.03 -16.59
CA GLN A 251 1.67 -1.98 -16.98
C GLN A 251 2.87 -2.60 -17.65
N VAL A 252 3.16 -2.21 -18.89
CA VAL A 252 4.45 -2.52 -19.50
C VAL A 252 5.49 -1.59 -18.86
N LEU A 253 6.44 -2.19 -18.14
CA LEU A 253 7.52 -1.50 -17.44
C LEU A 253 8.74 -1.35 -18.34
N VAL A 254 8.99 -2.36 -19.17
CA VAL A 254 10.11 -2.38 -20.12
C VAL A 254 9.62 -2.99 -21.44
N GLU A 255 9.68 -2.19 -22.50
CA GLU A 255 9.21 -2.54 -23.84
C GLU A 255 10.32 -3.23 -24.63
N LYS A 256 10.44 -4.56 -24.48
CA LYS A 256 11.42 -5.43 -25.17
C LYS A 256 10.84 -6.83 -25.37
N ASP A 257 11.50 -7.64 -26.18
CA ASP A 257 11.18 -9.06 -26.33
C ASP A 257 12.42 -9.92 -25.98
N PRO A 258 12.25 -11.11 -25.38
CA PRO A 258 10.96 -11.69 -24.97
C PRO A 258 10.38 -11.02 -23.71
N LEU A 259 9.05 -11.00 -23.60
CA LEU A 259 8.31 -10.34 -22.52
C LEU A 259 8.05 -11.29 -21.34
N VAL A 260 8.44 -10.87 -20.14
CA VAL A 260 8.16 -11.52 -18.86
C VAL A 260 6.96 -10.82 -18.20
N LEU A 261 5.92 -11.58 -17.88
CA LEU A 261 4.79 -11.09 -17.10
C LEU A 261 5.04 -11.33 -15.61
N VAL A 262 5.10 -10.26 -14.82
CA VAL A 262 5.25 -10.31 -13.37
C VAL A 262 3.92 -10.00 -12.71
N VAL A 263 3.28 -11.02 -12.16
CA VAL A 263 2.04 -10.91 -11.39
C VAL A 263 2.41 -10.64 -9.93
N GLY A 264 2.27 -9.39 -9.52
CA GLY A 264 2.70 -8.94 -8.21
C GLY A 264 2.47 -7.46 -8.00
N GLU A 265 2.33 -7.09 -6.74
CA GLU A 265 1.93 -5.75 -6.34
C GLU A 265 3.12 -4.79 -6.35
N PRO A 266 2.94 -3.52 -6.74
CA PRO A 266 3.96 -2.51 -6.53
C PRO A 266 4.36 -2.46 -5.04
N PRO A 267 5.66 -2.39 -4.71
CA PRO A 267 6.79 -2.13 -5.60
C PRO A 267 7.47 -3.39 -6.20
N PHE A 268 6.99 -4.61 -5.94
CA PHE A 268 7.67 -5.85 -6.36
C PHE A 268 7.85 -5.95 -7.89
N SER A 269 6.77 -5.74 -8.64
CA SER A 269 6.80 -5.80 -10.11
C SER A 269 7.71 -4.73 -10.72
N GLN A 270 7.75 -3.52 -10.12
CA GLN A 270 8.65 -2.43 -10.52
C GLN A 270 10.12 -2.81 -10.31
N ARG A 271 10.47 -3.36 -9.14
CA ARG A 271 11.84 -3.79 -8.83
C ARG A 271 12.32 -4.92 -9.74
N LEU A 272 11.46 -5.89 -10.03
CA LEU A 272 11.79 -6.92 -11.02
C LEU A 272 11.93 -6.35 -12.44
N GLY A 273 11.12 -5.35 -12.79
CA GLY A 273 11.26 -4.58 -14.03
C GLY A 273 12.64 -3.93 -14.16
N GLU A 274 13.12 -3.26 -13.11
CA GLU A 274 14.46 -2.65 -13.08
C GLU A 274 15.57 -3.69 -13.18
N ALA A 275 15.43 -4.82 -12.49
CA ALA A 275 16.43 -5.89 -12.46
C ALA A 275 16.53 -6.67 -13.78
N LEU A 276 15.39 -7.06 -14.35
CA LEU A 276 15.31 -7.88 -15.57
C LEU A 276 15.35 -7.05 -16.86
N GLY A 277 14.98 -5.77 -16.79
CA GLY A 277 14.78 -4.87 -17.93
C GLY A 277 16.00 -4.63 -18.82
N ARG A 278 17.19 -4.97 -18.33
CA ARG A 278 18.40 -4.96 -19.15
C ARG A 278 18.34 -6.00 -20.28
N LYS A 279 17.75 -7.18 -20.00
CA LYS A 279 17.74 -8.34 -20.90
C LYS A 279 16.36 -8.69 -21.46
N TYR A 280 15.29 -8.45 -20.71
CA TYR A 280 13.93 -8.84 -21.08
C TYR A 280 12.99 -7.64 -21.15
N GLY A 281 11.89 -7.80 -21.88
CA GLY A 281 10.72 -6.97 -21.64
C GLY A 281 10.05 -7.39 -20.36
N VAL A 282 9.42 -6.44 -19.66
CA VAL A 282 8.72 -6.74 -18.40
C VAL A 282 7.39 -6.03 -18.38
N ALA A 283 6.32 -6.78 -18.12
CA ALA A 283 5.01 -6.25 -17.79
C ALA A 283 4.64 -6.62 -16.36
N GLY A 284 4.22 -5.65 -15.55
CA GLY A 284 3.69 -5.86 -14.22
C GLY A 284 2.17 -5.97 -14.26
N LEU A 285 1.59 -6.96 -13.57
CA LEU A 285 0.15 -7.08 -13.35
C LEU A 285 -0.13 -7.05 -11.84
N ASP A 286 -0.79 -5.98 -11.40
CA ASP A 286 -1.33 -5.87 -10.04
C ASP A 286 -2.65 -6.67 -9.93
N TYR A 287 -2.60 -7.94 -9.52
CA TYR A 287 -3.76 -8.81 -9.53
C TYR A 287 -4.66 -8.61 -8.31
N ALA A 288 -5.69 -7.75 -8.46
CA ALA A 288 -6.66 -7.44 -7.42
C ALA A 288 -7.97 -8.24 -7.52
N ARG A 289 -8.54 -8.40 -8.73
CA ARG A 289 -9.79 -9.15 -9.06
C ARG A 289 -10.03 -9.14 -10.58
N GLY A 290 -10.57 -10.22 -11.15
CA GLY A 290 -10.91 -10.35 -12.58
C GLY A 290 -10.42 -11.66 -13.20
N GLU A 291 -10.93 -11.99 -14.39
CA GLU A 291 -10.46 -13.14 -15.16
C GLU A 291 -9.04 -12.87 -15.67
N PHE A 292 -8.07 -13.71 -15.27
CA PHE A 292 -6.64 -13.47 -15.51
C PHE A 292 -6.31 -13.16 -16.97
N LYS A 293 -6.83 -13.95 -17.92
CA LYS A 293 -6.59 -13.74 -19.36
C LYS A 293 -7.23 -12.46 -19.89
N GLY A 294 -8.43 -12.12 -19.40
CA GLY A 294 -9.12 -10.88 -19.79
C GLY A 294 -8.33 -9.62 -19.46
N LEU A 295 -7.44 -9.68 -18.45
CA LEU A 295 -6.59 -8.57 -18.03
C LEU A 295 -5.32 -8.44 -18.90
N LEU A 296 -5.01 -9.44 -19.72
CA LEU A 296 -3.80 -9.50 -20.55
C LEU A 296 -4.05 -9.09 -22.00
N GLY A 297 -5.25 -8.62 -22.34
CA GLY A 297 -5.61 -8.14 -23.68
C GLY A 297 -4.56 -7.18 -24.30
N PRO A 298 -4.03 -6.18 -23.56
CA PRO A 298 -2.99 -5.29 -24.08
C PRO A 298 -1.66 -5.97 -24.47
N LEU A 299 -1.39 -7.20 -24.01
CA LEU A 299 -0.23 -8.00 -24.42
C LEU A 299 -0.51 -8.95 -25.59
N GLY A 300 -1.72 -8.88 -26.15
CA GLY A 300 -2.18 -9.75 -27.24
C GLY A 300 -2.53 -11.16 -26.79
N VAL A 301 -2.93 -11.35 -25.53
CA VAL A 301 -3.40 -12.65 -25.03
C VAL A 301 -4.87 -12.84 -25.41
N GLU A 302 -5.13 -13.76 -26.34
CA GLU A 302 -6.47 -14.07 -26.84
C GLU A 302 -6.67 -15.59 -26.94
N GLY A 303 -7.73 -16.12 -26.32
CA GLY A 303 -8.05 -17.55 -26.33
C GLY A 303 -6.93 -18.44 -25.77
N ALA A 304 -6.31 -19.24 -26.64
CA ALA A 304 -5.17 -20.11 -26.29
C ALA A 304 -3.81 -19.45 -26.51
N ALA A 305 -3.75 -18.32 -27.21
CA ALA A 305 -2.50 -17.61 -27.52
C ALA A 305 -2.11 -16.64 -26.39
N TRP A 306 -0.84 -16.66 -25.99
CA TRP A 306 -0.30 -15.80 -24.92
C TRP A 306 0.41 -14.54 -25.44
N GLY A 307 0.12 -14.15 -26.68
CA GLY A 307 0.64 -12.92 -27.28
C GLY A 307 2.16 -12.84 -27.21
N ARG A 308 2.68 -11.76 -26.62
CA ARG A 308 4.12 -11.52 -26.42
C ARG A 308 4.69 -12.15 -25.16
N VAL A 309 3.83 -12.57 -24.22
CA VAL A 309 4.27 -13.18 -22.97
C VAL A 309 4.97 -14.50 -23.29
N ARG A 310 6.16 -14.70 -22.71
CA ARG A 310 6.93 -15.94 -22.86
C ARG A 310 7.34 -16.56 -21.52
N LEU A 311 7.07 -15.89 -20.40
CA LEU A 311 7.29 -16.38 -19.04
C LEU A 311 6.36 -15.63 -18.08
N VAL A 312 5.82 -16.32 -17.08
CA VAL A 312 5.01 -15.73 -16.01
C VAL A 312 5.72 -15.92 -14.67
N ILE A 313 5.86 -14.85 -13.90
CA ILE A 313 6.37 -14.87 -12.52
C ILE A 313 5.23 -14.43 -11.60
N VAL A 314 4.81 -15.27 -10.67
CA VAL A 314 3.74 -14.97 -9.70
C VAL A 314 4.35 -14.78 -8.32
N HIS A 315 4.15 -13.61 -7.72
CA HIS A 315 4.57 -13.38 -6.36
C HIS A 315 3.72 -14.20 -5.37
N GLN A 316 4.38 -14.82 -4.39
CA GLN A 316 3.75 -15.70 -3.42
C GLN A 316 2.73 -14.99 -2.52
N ARG A 317 2.93 -13.70 -2.26
CA ARG A 317 2.02 -12.88 -1.44
C ARG A 317 1.30 -11.88 -2.35
N LEU A 318 0.01 -12.09 -2.59
CA LEU A 318 -0.88 -11.15 -3.26
C LEU A 318 -2.04 -10.82 -2.30
N ARG A 319 -2.64 -9.64 -2.43
CA ARG A 319 -3.80 -9.17 -1.65
C ARG A 319 -5.03 -10.05 -1.89
N ALA A 320 -5.24 -10.49 -3.14
CA ALA A 320 -6.43 -11.23 -3.53
C ALA A 320 -6.39 -12.72 -3.10
N MET A 321 -5.22 -13.34 -3.14
CA MET A 321 -5.00 -14.76 -2.84
C MET A 321 -3.50 -15.08 -2.73
N SER A 322 -3.14 -16.29 -2.31
CA SER A 322 -1.73 -16.69 -2.36
C SER A 322 -1.27 -16.92 -3.81
N GLY A 323 0.01 -16.64 -4.09
CA GLY A 323 0.59 -16.90 -5.41
C GLY A 323 0.52 -18.39 -5.82
N MET A 324 0.66 -19.32 -4.86
CA MET A 324 0.44 -20.75 -5.10
C MET A 324 -0.99 -21.06 -5.55
N GLU A 325 -2.00 -20.47 -4.91
CA GLU A 325 -3.39 -20.69 -5.30
C GLU A 325 -3.68 -20.12 -6.68
N LEU A 326 -3.10 -18.95 -7.01
CA LEU A 326 -3.21 -18.38 -8.35
C LEU A 326 -2.53 -19.26 -9.40
N ALA A 327 -1.29 -19.68 -9.14
CA ALA A 327 -0.54 -20.59 -10.01
C ALA A 327 -1.31 -21.90 -10.24
N SER A 328 -1.86 -22.49 -9.18
CA SER A 328 -2.68 -23.70 -9.28
C SER A 328 -3.94 -23.50 -10.11
N ARG A 329 -4.61 -22.34 -10.03
CA ARG A 329 -5.76 -22.03 -10.90
C ARG A 329 -5.35 -21.91 -12.36
N LEU A 330 -4.28 -21.15 -12.64
CA LEU A 330 -3.78 -20.96 -14.00
C LEU A 330 -3.38 -22.28 -14.69
N LEU A 331 -2.87 -23.24 -13.91
CA LEU A 331 -2.49 -24.57 -14.41
C LEU A 331 -3.70 -25.54 -14.51
N LYS A 332 -4.76 -25.32 -13.73
CA LYS A 332 -6.00 -26.13 -13.77
C LYS A 332 -6.93 -25.75 -14.91
N ASP A 333 -6.95 -24.48 -15.29
CA ASP A 333 -7.77 -23.96 -16.39
C ASP A 333 -7.22 -24.35 -17.78
N GLY A 334 -6.13 -25.12 -17.82
CA GLY A 334 -5.50 -25.69 -19.02
C GLY A 334 -3.96 -25.62 -18.95
N PRO A 335 -3.23 -26.37 -19.78
CA PRO A 335 -1.77 -26.26 -19.84
C PRO A 335 -1.38 -24.85 -20.28
N LEU A 336 -0.59 -24.19 -19.44
CA LEU A 336 0.04 -22.91 -19.76
C LEU A 336 1.07 -23.14 -20.89
N PRO A 337 0.97 -22.46 -22.04
CA PRO A 337 1.94 -22.58 -23.13
C PRO A 337 3.24 -21.81 -22.85
N VAL A 338 3.35 -21.20 -21.67
CA VAL A 338 4.52 -20.47 -21.20
C VAL A 338 4.91 -20.98 -19.82
N PRO A 339 6.21 -21.04 -19.48
CA PRO A 339 6.66 -21.41 -18.15
C PRO A 339 6.10 -20.46 -17.09
N LEU A 340 5.76 -21.02 -15.92
CA LEU A 340 5.30 -20.29 -14.74
C LEU A 340 6.28 -20.51 -13.59
N LEU A 341 6.75 -19.41 -12.99
CA LEU A 341 7.59 -19.39 -11.80
C LEU A 341 6.81 -18.79 -10.64
N VAL A 342 6.97 -19.37 -9.45
CA VAL A 342 6.49 -18.74 -8.21
C VAL A 342 7.65 -18.04 -7.52
N ALA A 343 7.48 -16.78 -7.17
CA ALA A 343 8.51 -15.96 -6.54
C ALA A 343 8.20 -15.70 -5.07
N GLY A 344 9.18 -15.83 -4.18
CA GLY A 344 9.03 -15.49 -2.78
C GLY A 344 10.36 -15.33 -2.06
N THR A 345 10.32 -15.34 -0.72
CA THR A 345 11.51 -15.12 0.11
C THR A 345 12.34 -16.38 0.30
N GLU A 346 13.56 -16.26 0.82
CA GLU A 346 14.42 -17.41 1.14
C GLU A 346 13.78 -18.33 2.19
N GLU A 347 13.05 -17.75 3.16
CA GLU A 347 12.28 -18.48 4.18
C GLU A 347 11.16 -19.34 3.57
N ASP A 348 10.57 -18.88 2.46
CA ASP A 348 9.47 -19.58 1.78
C ASP A 348 9.97 -20.79 0.97
N ALA A 349 11.23 -20.79 0.53
CA ALA A 349 11.73 -21.70 -0.48
C ALA A 349 11.73 -23.19 -0.09
N PRO A 350 12.16 -23.61 1.12
CA PRO A 350 12.27 -25.03 1.48
C PRO A 350 10.92 -25.76 1.43
N LEU A 351 9.84 -25.08 1.83
CA LEU A 351 8.50 -25.67 1.90
C LEU A 351 7.69 -25.48 0.61
N LYS A 352 7.97 -24.42 -0.17
CA LYS A 352 7.15 -24.05 -1.34
C LYS A 352 7.75 -24.48 -2.67
N ARG A 353 9.05 -24.73 -2.77
CA ARG A 353 9.68 -25.20 -4.03
C ARG A 353 9.14 -26.54 -4.50
N ALA A 354 9.15 -27.55 -3.64
CA ALA A 354 8.60 -28.88 -3.97
C ALA A 354 7.11 -28.81 -4.31
N ARG A 355 6.35 -27.95 -3.62
CA ARG A 355 4.92 -27.75 -3.88
C ARG A 355 4.66 -27.04 -5.22
N ALA A 356 5.49 -26.07 -5.60
CA ALA A 356 5.39 -25.37 -6.87
C ALA A 356 5.65 -26.32 -8.04
N GLN A 357 6.70 -27.14 -7.94
CA GLN A 357 7.01 -28.14 -8.96
C GLN A 357 5.91 -29.22 -9.05
N ALA A 358 5.41 -29.71 -7.92
CA ALA A 358 4.36 -30.72 -7.88
C ALA A 358 3.03 -30.26 -8.51
N MET A 359 2.75 -28.96 -8.52
CA MET A 359 1.56 -28.41 -9.18
C MET A 359 1.77 -28.07 -10.65
N GLY A 360 2.98 -28.24 -11.19
CA GLY A 360 3.31 -27.98 -12.58
C GLY A 360 3.94 -26.60 -12.87
N ALA A 361 4.33 -25.83 -11.85
CA ALA A 361 5.18 -24.66 -12.06
C ALA A 361 6.61 -25.11 -12.40
N ALA A 362 7.34 -24.33 -13.20
CA ALA A 362 8.70 -24.66 -13.60
C ALA A 362 9.66 -24.64 -12.40
N ASP A 363 9.54 -23.64 -11.50
CA ASP A 363 10.31 -23.59 -10.25
C ASP A 363 9.75 -22.56 -9.25
N PHE A 364 10.29 -22.58 -8.03
CA PHE A 364 10.19 -21.52 -7.04
C PHE A 364 11.48 -20.71 -6.94
N VAL A 365 11.40 -19.44 -7.29
CA VAL A 365 12.52 -18.50 -7.31
C VAL A 365 12.54 -17.67 -6.03
N VAL A 366 13.69 -17.62 -5.40
CA VAL A 366 13.94 -16.69 -4.28
C VAL A 366 14.25 -15.32 -4.85
N VAL A 367 13.41 -14.34 -4.55
CA VAL A 367 13.58 -12.96 -4.99
C VAL A 367 13.99 -12.13 -3.79
N ASP A 368 15.30 -11.92 -3.67
CA ASP A 368 15.93 -11.09 -2.65
C ASP A 368 16.74 -9.97 -3.34
N PRO A 369 16.70 -8.72 -2.83
CA PRO A 369 17.48 -7.59 -3.38
C PRO A 369 18.95 -7.90 -3.72
N PHE A 370 19.60 -8.81 -2.97
CA PHE A 370 21.02 -9.13 -3.17
C PHE A 370 21.29 -10.30 -4.13
N ARG A 371 20.26 -10.96 -4.66
CA ARG A 371 20.39 -12.17 -5.49
C ARG A 371 19.81 -12.03 -6.91
N ILE A 372 19.89 -10.84 -7.49
CA ILE A 372 19.37 -10.56 -8.85
C ILE A 372 19.99 -11.50 -9.91
N LEU A 373 21.26 -11.86 -9.78
CA LEU A 373 21.92 -12.79 -10.71
C LEU A 373 21.31 -14.20 -10.67
N SER A 374 20.90 -14.70 -9.51
CA SER A 374 20.23 -16.01 -9.44
C SER A 374 18.82 -15.94 -10.01
N VAL A 375 18.12 -14.82 -9.82
CA VAL A 375 16.81 -14.60 -10.46
C VAL A 375 16.95 -14.61 -11.99
N LEU A 376 17.95 -13.91 -12.54
CA LEU A 376 18.25 -13.92 -13.97
C LEU A 376 18.60 -15.33 -14.49
N GLN A 377 19.41 -16.09 -13.75
CA GLN A 377 19.75 -17.47 -14.09
C GLN A 377 18.53 -18.39 -14.10
N SER A 378 17.64 -18.28 -13.10
CA SER A 378 16.40 -19.06 -13.04
C SER A 378 15.45 -18.70 -14.19
N VAL A 379 15.34 -17.41 -14.54
CA VAL A 379 14.57 -16.95 -15.70
C VAL A 379 15.17 -17.52 -17.00
N ASP A 380 16.48 -17.43 -17.18
CA ASP A 380 17.20 -18.01 -18.33
C ASP A 380 16.99 -19.53 -18.45
N GLN A 381 17.05 -20.25 -17.32
CA GLN A 381 16.85 -21.68 -17.29
C GLN A 381 15.41 -22.06 -17.65
N ALA A 382 14.42 -21.35 -17.11
CA ALA A 382 13.02 -21.58 -17.43
C ALA A 382 12.74 -21.36 -18.93
N TYR A 383 13.35 -20.34 -19.54
CA TYR A 383 13.26 -20.08 -20.98
C TYR A 383 13.85 -21.21 -21.84
N ARG A 384 15.02 -21.76 -21.44
CA ARG A 384 15.67 -22.87 -22.17
C ARG A 384 14.92 -24.19 -22.07
N GLN A 385 14.12 -24.39 -21.03
CA GLN A 385 13.34 -25.61 -20.85
C GLN A 385 11.99 -25.57 -21.59
N SER A 386 11.55 -24.38 -22.03
CA SER A 386 10.29 -24.17 -22.75
C SER A 386 10.45 -23.88 -24.25
N SER A 387 11.69 -23.72 -24.73
CA SER A 387 12.04 -23.57 -26.15
C SER A 387 12.52 -24.90 -26.70
#